data_AF-A0A7K7WT82-F1
#
_entry.id   AF-A0A7K7WT82-F1
#
_cell.length_a   1.000
_cell.length_b   1.000
_cell.length_c   1.000
_cell.angle_alpha   90.00
_cell.angle_beta   90.00
_cell.angle_gamma   90.00
#
_symmetry.space_group_name_H-M   'P 1'
#
loop_
_entity.id
_entity.type
_entity.pdbx_description
1 polymer ?
#
loop_
_entity_poly.entity_id
_entity_poly.type
_entity_poly.pdbx_seq_one_letter_code
_entity_poly.pdbx_strand_id
1 'polypeptide(L)'
;LCVAFCLQPDVSPGHCWPFPGSRGQVVIKLPAQIQPMALTMQHIFKAVSPSGTVSSAPRDFSVSGVDAEGEEETLLGTFVYDVEKEGMQTFSLKVREVQVGKMHGRK
;
A
#
# COMPACT_ATOMS: atom_id res chain seq x y z
N LEU A 1 -9.09 4.81 -10.02
CA LEU A 1 -7.98 5.11 -9.08
C LEU A 1 -6.65 4.82 -9.77
N CYS A 2 -5.60 5.60 -9.52
CA CYS A 2 -4.28 5.49 -10.18
C CYS A 2 -3.21 5.63 -9.10
N VAL A 3 -2.35 4.62 -8.95
CA VAL A 3 -1.20 4.64 -8.02
C VAL A 3 0.05 4.44 -8.84
N ALA A 4 1.14 5.15 -8.54
CA ALA A 4 2.44 4.85 -9.15
C ALA A 4 2.68 3.33 -9.15
N PHE A 5 3.19 2.79 -10.26
CA PHE A 5 3.38 1.34 -10.40
C PHE A 5 4.11 0.83 -9.17
N CYS A 6 3.45 -0.05 -8.38
CA CYS A 6 3.78 -0.22 -6.96
C CYS A 6 5.22 -0.69 -6.66
N LEU A 7 5.99 -1.05 -7.69
CA LEU A 7 7.36 -1.53 -7.60
C LEU A 7 8.33 -0.82 -8.57
N GLN A 8 7.90 0.23 -9.28
CA GLN A 8 8.77 1.04 -10.16
C GLN A 8 8.85 2.49 -9.65
N PRO A 9 10.04 3.12 -9.72
CA PRO A 9 10.23 4.47 -9.19
C PRO A 9 9.67 5.57 -10.11
N ASP A 10 9.23 5.23 -11.32
CA ASP A 10 8.71 6.21 -12.27
C ASP A 10 7.29 6.63 -11.90
N VAL A 11 7.12 7.93 -11.68
CA VAL A 11 5.85 8.58 -11.34
C VAL A 11 5.43 9.61 -12.38
N SER A 12 5.86 9.43 -13.63
CA SER A 12 5.43 10.29 -14.73
C SER A 12 3.93 10.11 -15.01
N PRO A 13 3.21 11.14 -15.49
CA PRO A 13 1.82 11.00 -15.90
C PRO A 13 1.61 9.79 -16.83
N GLY A 14 0.59 8.99 -16.56
CA GLY A 14 0.30 7.75 -17.29
C GLY A 14 1.07 6.51 -16.83
N HIS A 15 2.10 6.65 -15.98
CA HIS A 15 2.89 5.54 -15.43
C HIS A 15 2.32 5.09 -14.08
N CYS A 16 1.08 4.63 -14.09
CA CYS A 16 0.39 4.16 -12.90
C CYS A 16 -0.38 2.87 -13.19
N TRP A 17 -0.85 2.21 -12.13
CA TRP A 17 -1.78 1.09 -12.25
C TRP A 17 -3.22 1.60 -12.10
N PRO A 18 -3.98 1.74 -13.21
CA PRO A 18 -5.38 2.13 -13.14
C PRO A 18 -6.28 0.92 -12.87
N PHE A 19 -7.34 1.15 -12.11
CA PHE A 19 -8.45 0.20 -11.98
C PHE A 19 -9.81 0.92 -12.00
N PRO A 20 -10.87 0.23 -12.49
CA PRO A 20 -12.19 0.83 -12.60
C PRO A 20 -12.81 1.09 -11.22
N GLY A 21 -13.50 2.22 -11.10
CA GLY A 21 -14.17 2.61 -9.85
C GLY A 21 -13.24 3.18 -8.78
N SER A 22 -13.73 3.15 -7.54
CA SER A 22 -13.13 3.77 -6.35
C SER A 22 -12.72 2.77 -5.26
N ARG A 23 -12.85 1.47 -5.53
CA ARG A 23 -12.46 0.39 -4.62
C ARG A 23 -11.70 -0.69 -5.37
N GLY A 24 -10.56 -1.08 -4.85
CA GLY A 24 -9.68 -2.08 -5.43
C GLY A 24 -8.71 -2.60 -4.38
N GLN A 25 -8.10 -3.73 -4.67
CA GLN A 25 -7.12 -4.39 -3.82
C GLN A 25 -5.93 -4.80 -4.68
N VAL A 26 -4.73 -4.73 -4.09
CA VAL A 26 -3.51 -5.26 -4.67
C VAL A 26 -2.80 -6.08 -3.59
N VAL A 27 -2.33 -7.27 -3.97
CA VAL A 27 -1.53 -8.14 -3.10
C VAL A 27 -0.12 -8.19 -3.66
N ILE A 28 0.87 -7.88 -2.83
CA ILE A 28 2.28 -7.80 -3.22
C ILE A 28 3.06 -8.84 -2.43
N LYS A 29 3.62 -9.83 -3.14
CA LYS A 29 4.55 -10.80 -2.54
C LYS A 29 5.92 -10.16 -2.40
N LEU A 30 6.38 -9.98 -1.17
CA LEU A 30 7.71 -9.49 -0.87
C LEU A 30 8.78 -10.56 -1.14
N PRO A 31 10.01 -10.19 -1.52
CA PRO A 31 11.09 -11.15 -1.79
C PRO A 31 11.56 -11.90 -0.55
N ALA A 32 11.26 -11.40 0.64
CA ALA A 32 11.58 -12.03 1.92
C ALA A 32 10.49 -11.69 2.96
N GLN A 33 10.41 -12.52 4.00
CA GLN A 33 9.60 -12.23 5.17
C GLN A 33 10.23 -11.07 5.95
N ILE A 34 9.43 -10.04 6.23
CA ILE A 34 9.86 -8.85 6.98
C ILE A 34 8.83 -8.48 8.04
N GLN A 35 9.26 -7.65 9.00
CA GLN A 35 8.34 -6.90 9.86
C GLN A 35 8.15 -5.50 9.25
N PRO A 36 7.03 -5.23 8.56
CA PRO A 36 6.84 -3.96 7.87
C PRO A 36 6.63 -2.83 8.89
N MET A 37 7.49 -1.81 8.84
CA MET A 37 7.44 -0.66 9.76
C MET A 37 6.64 0.53 9.19
N ALA A 38 6.66 0.69 7.87
CA ALA A 38 5.98 1.77 7.18
C ALA A 38 5.69 1.37 5.73
N LEU A 39 4.72 2.05 5.10
CA LEU A 39 4.61 2.09 3.65
C LEU A 39 4.73 3.52 3.15
N THR A 40 5.06 3.67 1.87
CA THR A 40 5.01 4.95 1.17
C THR A 40 4.03 4.86 0.02
N MET A 41 3.14 5.85 -0.11
CA MET A 41 2.25 6.02 -1.25
C MET A 41 2.66 7.27 -2.03
N GLN A 42 2.66 7.17 -3.36
CA GLN A 42 3.05 8.26 -4.24
C GLN A 42 2.03 8.47 -5.36
N HIS A 43 1.80 9.74 -5.70
CA HIS A 43 0.98 10.19 -6.81
C HIS A 43 1.60 11.44 -7.46
N ILE A 44 1.22 11.73 -8.70
CA ILE A 44 1.62 12.96 -9.39
C ILE A 44 1.07 14.20 -8.69
N PHE A 45 1.80 15.31 -8.78
CA PHE A 45 1.31 16.63 -8.39
C PHE A 45 0.31 17.17 -9.41
N LYS A 46 -0.65 17.98 -8.94
CA LYS A 46 -1.62 18.67 -9.81
C LYS A 46 -0.96 19.50 -10.91
N ALA A 47 0.19 20.11 -10.63
CA ALA A 47 0.94 20.95 -11.57
C ALA A 47 1.44 20.19 -12.81
N VAL A 48 1.58 18.86 -12.73
CA VAL A 48 2.05 18.01 -13.84
C VAL A 48 0.94 17.11 -14.40
N SER A 49 -0.31 17.29 -13.94
CA SER A 49 -1.44 16.53 -14.45
C SER A 49 -1.93 17.08 -15.79
N PRO A 50 -2.00 16.27 -16.86
CA PRO A 50 -2.53 16.71 -18.15
C PRO A 50 -3.99 17.21 -18.09
N SER A 51 -4.80 16.68 -17.17
CA SER A 51 -6.19 17.11 -16.97
C SER A 51 -6.32 18.30 -16.01
N GLY A 52 -5.23 18.73 -15.35
CA GLY A 52 -5.27 19.70 -14.26
C GLY A 52 -5.96 19.20 -12.98
N THR A 53 -6.27 17.90 -12.90
CA THR A 53 -6.92 17.27 -11.75
C THR A 53 -6.13 16.07 -11.25
N VAL A 54 -6.28 15.75 -9.96
CA VAL A 54 -5.69 14.57 -9.31
C VAL A 54 -6.75 13.77 -8.57
N SER A 55 -8.00 13.87 -9.02
CA SER A 55 -9.17 13.18 -8.44
C SER A 55 -9.08 11.65 -8.55
N SER A 56 -8.16 11.13 -9.36
CA SER A 56 -7.85 9.70 -9.46
C SER A 56 -6.97 9.17 -8.32
N ALA A 57 -6.40 10.04 -7.49
CA ALA A 57 -5.54 9.64 -6.39
C ALA A 57 -6.33 8.83 -5.35
N PRO A 58 -5.72 7.79 -4.74
CA PRO A 58 -6.30 7.13 -3.58
C PRO A 58 -6.51 8.13 -2.44
N ARG A 59 -7.49 7.84 -1.59
CA ARG A 59 -7.74 8.62 -0.39
C ARG A 59 -7.69 7.71 0.81
N ASP A 60 -8.77 7.00 1.08
CA ASP A 60 -8.85 6.03 2.17
C ASP A 60 -8.26 4.69 1.72
N PHE A 61 -7.34 4.14 2.50
CA PHE A 61 -6.77 2.82 2.24
C PHE A 61 -6.42 2.08 3.53
N SER A 62 -6.37 0.75 3.44
CA SER A 62 -5.95 -0.14 4.53
C SER A 62 -4.81 -1.02 4.05
N VAL A 63 -3.92 -1.38 4.98
CA VAL A 63 -2.82 -2.30 4.73
C VAL A 63 -2.97 -3.50 5.64
N SER A 64 -2.99 -4.69 5.05
CA SER A 64 -3.02 -5.97 5.75
C SER A 64 -1.75 -6.76 5.43
N GLY A 65 -1.22 -7.47 6.42
CA GLY A 65 -0.27 -8.56 6.19
C GLY A 65 -1.04 -9.83 5.87
N VAL A 66 -0.57 -10.60 4.91
CA VAL A 66 -1.15 -11.90 4.53
C VAL A 66 -0.15 -13.00 4.89
N ASP A 67 -0.63 -14.11 5.41
CA ASP A 67 0.20 -15.30 5.66
C ASP A 67 0.78 -15.90 4.36
N ALA A 68 1.62 -16.92 4.48
CA ALA A 68 2.29 -17.52 3.33
C ALA A 68 1.31 -18.27 2.41
N GLU A 69 0.19 -18.72 2.97
CA GLU A 69 -0.87 -19.51 2.34
C GLU A 69 -1.90 -18.62 1.63
N GLY A 70 -1.99 -17.33 1.97
CA GLY A 70 -2.97 -16.39 1.43
C GLY A 70 -4.32 -16.44 2.13
N GLU A 71 -4.42 -17.07 3.30
CA GLU A 71 -5.69 -17.42 3.94
C GLU A 71 -6.08 -16.45 5.06
N GLU A 72 -5.11 -15.99 5.86
CA GLU A 72 -5.34 -15.06 6.97
C GLU A 72 -4.78 -13.64 6.68
N GLU A 73 -5.62 -12.63 6.88
CA GLU A 73 -5.24 -11.21 6.82
C GLU A 73 -5.16 -10.58 8.22
N THR A 74 -4.03 -9.95 8.52
CA THR A 74 -3.85 -9.13 9.73
C THR A 74 -3.80 -7.65 9.38
N LEU A 75 -4.76 -6.86 9.86
CA LEU A 75 -4.77 -5.40 9.64
C LEU A 75 -3.58 -4.72 10.33
N LEU A 76 -2.71 -4.10 9.52
CA LEU A 76 -1.54 -3.35 9.96
C LEU A 76 -1.81 -1.85 10.10
N GLY A 77 -2.83 -1.34 9.41
CA GLY A 77 -3.29 0.04 9.57
C GLY A 77 -4.31 0.50 8.55
N THR A 78 -4.94 1.63 8.86
CA THR A 78 -5.87 2.36 7.98
C THR A 78 -5.43 3.81 7.93
N PHE A 79 -5.36 4.38 6.74
CA PHE A 79 -4.73 5.66 6.47
C PHE A 79 -5.53 6.47 5.45
N VAL A 80 -5.22 7.76 5.40
CA VAL A 80 -5.74 8.70 4.42
C VAL A 80 -4.56 9.34 3.70
N TYR A 81 -4.48 9.17 2.38
CA TYR A 81 -3.58 9.91 1.52
C TYR A 81 -4.17 11.27 1.16
N ASP A 82 -3.38 12.32 1.38
CA ASP A 82 -3.79 13.71 1.11
C ASP A 82 -3.06 14.25 -0.13
N VAL A 83 -3.65 14.08 -1.31
CA VAL A 83 -3.02 14.48 -2.57
C VAL A 83 -2.68 15.97 -2.67
N GLU A 84 -3.31 16.83 -1.87
CA GLU A 84 -3.04 18.27 -1.87
C GLU A 84 -1.87 18.65 -0.94
N LYS A 85 -1.50 17.78 0.00
CA LYS A 85 -0.40 18.01 0.94
C LYS A 85 0.95 17.75 0.29
N GLU A 86 1.21 16.51 -0.11
CA GLU A 86 2.49 16.06 -0.67
C GLU A 86 2.30 14.91 -1.64
N GLY A 87 3.07 14.90 -2.73
CA GLY A 87 3.03 13.85 -3.76
C GLY A 87 3.52 12.49 -3.25
N MET A 88 4.35 12.45 -2.22
CA MET A 88 4.85 11.23 -1.58
C MET A 88 4.56 11.29 -0.07
N GLN A 89 3.90 10.27 0.48
CA GLN A 89 3.56 10.22 1.90
C GLN A 89 3.90 8.86 2.49
N THR A 90 4.59 8.86 3.63
CA THR A 90 4.97 7.66 4.37
C THR A 90 4.10 7.49 5.61
N PHE A 91 3.58 6.29 5.79
CA PHE A 91 2.63 5.93 6.84
C PHE A 91 3.22 4.82 7.72
N SER A 92 3.35 5.08 9.02
CA SER A 92 3.84 4.09 9.99
C SER A 92 2.79 3.02 10.28
N LEU A 93 3.19 1.76 10.21
CA LEU A 93 2.34 0.60 10.43
C LEU A 93 2.35 0.19 11.91
N LYS A 94 1.24 -0.38 12.39
CA LYS A 94 1.17 -0.95 13.74
C LYS A 94 1.65 -2.39 13.69
N VAL A 95 2.86 -2.65 14.19
CA VAL A 95 3.35 -4.03 14.38
C VAL A 95 2.66 -4.60 15.61
N ARG A 96 1.77 -5.59 15.43
CA ARG A 96 1.40 -6.51 16.51
C ARG A 96 2.37 -7.68 16.43
N GLU A 97 3.02 -8.03 17.54
CA GLU A 97 3.81 -9.26 17.58
C GLU A 97 2.88 -10.45 17.36
N VAL A 98 3.07 -11.17 16.26
CA VAL A 98 2.43 -12.46 16.04
C VAL A 98 3.12 -13.44 16.99
N GLN A 99 2.39 -13.93 17.99
CA GLN A 99 2.86 -15.01 18.84
C GLN A 99 2.99 -16.27 17.98
N VAL A 100 4.20 -16.56 17.52
CA VAL A 100 4.52 -17.85 16.88
C VAL A 100 4.16 -18.95 17.89
N GLY A 101 3.09 -19.69 17.59
CA GLY A 101 2.64 -20.83 18.37
C GLY A 101 3.81 -21.78 18.60
N LYS A 102 4.15 -21.97 19.87
CA LYS A 102 5.23 -22.84 20.32
C LYS A 102 4.90 -24.28 19.92
N MET A 103 5.50 -24.78 18.83
CA MET A 103 5.48 -26.21 18.50
C MET A 103 6.20 -26.97 19.62
N HIS A 104 5.43 -27.54 20.54
CA HIS A 104 5.94 -28.49 21.53
C HIS A 104 6.26 -29.80 20.79
N GLY A 105 7.54 -30.01 20.49
CA GLY A 105 8.06 -31.29 20.05
C GLY A 105 7.80 -32.35 21.12
N ARG A 106 6.93 -33.30 20.81
CA ARG A 106 6.66 -34.48 21.63
C ARG A 106 7.76 -35.50 21.31
N LYS A 107 8.70 -35.69 22.24
CA LYS A 107 9.48 -36.92 22.31
C LYS A 107 8.63 -38.04 22.90
#